data_AF-A0A369QG93-F1
#
_entry.id   AF-A0A369QG93-F1
#
_cell.length_a   1.000
_cell.length_b   1.000
_cell.length_c   1.000
_cell.angle_alpha   90.00
_cell.angle_beta   90.00
_cell.angle_gamma   90.00
#
_symmetry.space_group_name_H-M   'P 1'
#
loop_
_entity.id
_entity.type
_entity.pdbx_description
1 polymer ?
#
loop_
_entity_poly.entity_id
_entity_poly.type
_entity_poly.pdbx_seq_one_letter_code
_entity_poly.pdbx_strand_id
1 'polypeptide(L)'
;MKPLYSFALFCCLLAFSCSSTDDEDKQEEIPVPQPTPYTLSFSERFQPPTIPADNPLTEEGVLLGRRLFYEKKLSGDNTISCGSCHQQKLAFTDGKALSTGINGQSTNRSSMSLVNLAWNKTFNWAGEANSLEAQARIPIENPWKCTRTWTKPFVNSKTPERTQIFLKKPLAPVL
;
A
#
# COMPACT_ATOMS: atom_id res chain seq x y z
N MET A 1 -30.19 18.49 -64.53
CA MET A 1 -31.02 18.62 -63.30
C MET A 1 -30.90 17.40 -62.37
N LYS A 2 -29.67 16.90 -62.11
CA LYS A 2 -29.41 15.73 -61.22
C LYS A 2 -28.33 15.92 -60.12
N PRO A 3 -27.53 17.02 -60.04
CA PRO A 3 -26.50 17.12 -58.98
C PRO A 3 -27.06 17.65 -57.64
N LEU A 4 -28.24 18.29 -57.63
CA LEU A 4 -28.79 18.91 -56.42
C LEU A 4 -29.35 17.87 -55.42
N TYR A 5 -29.91 16.76 -55.92
CA TYR A 5 -30.41 15.67 -55.06
C TYR A 5 -29.27 14.83 -54.45
N SER A 6 -28.15 14.69 -55.16
CA SER A 6 -26.98 13.94 -54.66
C SER A 6 -26.32 14.65 -53.46
N PHE A 7 -26.24 15.98 -53.51
CA PHE A 7 -25.67 16.78 -52.42
C PHE A 7 -26.58 16.82 -51.19
N ALA A 8 -27.91 16.88 -51.39
CA ALA A 8 -28.88 16.84 -50.30
C ALA A 8 -28.89 15.48 -49.58
N LEU A 9 -28.75 14.37 -50.31
CA LEU A 9 -28.69 13.03 -49.73
C LEU A 9 -27.42 12.80 -48.90
N PHE A 10 -26.28 13.33 -49.35
CA PHE A 10 -25.01 13.27 -48.61
C PHE A 10 -25.04 14.12 -47.33
N CYS A 11 -25.65 15.31 -47.36
CA CYS A 11 -25.87 16.13 -46.16
C CYS A 11 -26.81 15.46 -45.14
N CYS A 12 -27.88 14.80 -45.59
CA CYS A 12 -28.77 14.06 -44.68
C CYS A 12 -28.08 12.87 -44.00
N LEU A 13 -27.18 12.17 -44.70
CA LEU A 13 -26.41 11.06 -44.12
C LEU A 13 -25.38 11.55 -43.08
N LEU A 14 -24.79 12.73 -43.28
CA LEU A 14 -23.91 13.34 -42.27
C LEU A 14 -24.68 13.87 -41.05
N ALA A 15 -25.91 14.36 -41.24
CA ALA A 15 -26.76 14.80 -40.13
C ALA A 15 -27.25 13.63 -39.24
N PHE A 16 -27.47 12.44 -39.82
CA PHE A 16 -27.85 11.24 -39.06
C PHE A 16 -26.67 10.59 -38.32
N SER A 17 -25.42 10.88 -38.71
CA SER A 17 -24.21 10.32 -38.08
C SER A 17 -23.71 11.13 -36.87
N CYS A 18 -24.34 12.26 -36.55
CA CYS A 18 -24.02 13.10 -35.39
C CYS A 18 -25.14 13.10 -34.33
N SER A 19 -25.83 11.98 -34.15
CA SER A 19 -26.53 11.71 -32.90
C SER A 19 -25.55 10.96 -32.00
N SER A 20 -24.65 11.69 -31.34
CA SER A 20 -23.91 11.16 -30.20
C SER A 20 -24.95 10.73 -29.18
N THR A 21 -25.18 9.43 -29.05
CA THR A 21 -25.84 8.91 -27.86
C THR A 21 -24.87 9.18 -26.73
N ASP A 22 -25.17 10.20 -25.93
CA ASP A 22 -24.58 10.35 -24.61
C ASP A 22 -25.14 9.20 -23.76
N ASP A 23 -24.62 8.01 -24.02
CA ASP A 23 -24.79 6.84 -23.17
C ASP A 23 -24.02 7.18 -21.88
N GLU A 24 -24.71 7.85 -20.95
CA GLU A 24 -24.24 7.98 -19.58
C GLU A 24 -23.97 6.57 -19.05
N ASP A 25 -22.68 6.22 -18.99
CA ASP A 25 -22.14 5.04 -18.34
C ASP A 25 -22.56 5.08 -16.87
N LYS A 26 -23.75 4.53 -16.58
CA LYS A 26 -24.21 4.26 -15.22
C LYS A 26 -23.32 3.16 -14.68
N GLN A 27 -22.19 3.55 -14.10
CA GLN A 27 -21.39 2.68 -13.27
C GLN A 27 -22.29 2.14 -12.15
N GLU A 28 -22.63 0.86 -12.26
CA GLU A 28 -23.29 0.12 -11.21
C GLU A 28 -22.32 0.05 -10.02
N GLU A 29 -22.59 0.85 -8.98
CA GLU A 29 -21.73 0.95 -7.80
C GLU A 29 -21.79 -0.40 -7.05
N ILE A 30 -20.79 -1.25 -7.27
CA ILE A 30 -20.65 -2.52 -6.53
C ILE A 30 -20.51 -2.16 -5.04
N PRO A 31 -21.39 -2.67 -4.14
CA PRO A 31 -21.28 -2.37 -2.72
C PRO A 31 -19.93 -2.83 -2.19
N VAL A 32 -19.07 -1.87 -1.82
CA VAL A 32 -17.78 -2.19 -1.18
C VAL A 32 -18.08 -2.74 0.21
N PRO A 33 -17.71 -4.00 0.52
CA PRO A 33 -17.94 -4.55 1.84
C PRO A 33 -17.20 -3.72 2.89
N GLN A 34 -17.90 -3.33 3.94
CA GLN A 34 -17.31 -2.60 5.06
C GLN A 34 -16.39 -3.54 5.85
N PRO A 35 -15.19 -3.10 6.26
CA PRO A 35 -14.24 -3.97 6.94
C PRO A 35 -14.68 -4.28 8.38
N THR A 36 -14.39 -5.49 8.82
CA THR A 36 -14.76 -6.01 10.14
C THR A 36 -13.84 -5.43 11.22
N PRO A 37 -14.36 -4.81 12.30
CA PRO A 37 -13.52 -4.30 13.38
C PRO A 37 -12.72 -5.42 14.06
N TYR A 38 -11.43 -5.19 14.32
CA TYR A 38 -10.57 -6.15 15.02
C TYR A 38 -10.34 -5.70 16.47
N THR A 39 -10.57 -6.61 17.42
CA THR A 39 -10.39 -6.35 18.85
C THR A 39 -9.03 -6.86 19.32
N LEU A 40 -8.19 -5.97 19.87
CA LEU A 40 -6.94 -6.36 20.49
C LEU A 40 -7.18 -7.00 21.86
N SER A 41 -6.49 -8.11 22.11
CA SER A 41 -6.44 -8.75 23.42
C SER A 41 -5.03 -8.62 24.00
N PHE A 42 -4.91 -7.92 25.13
CA PHE A 42 -3.66 -7.76 25.87
C PHE A 42 -3.95 -7.79 27.37
N SER A 43 -2.91 -8.03 28.18
CA SER A 43 -3.07 -8.03 29.63
C SER A 43 -3.48 -6.65 30.14
N GLU A 44 -4.36 -6.61 31.13
CA GLU A 44 -4.78 -5.39 31.85
C GLU A 44 -3.60 -4.62 32.50
N ARG A 45 -2.40 -5.23 32.56
CA ARG A 45 -1.17 -4.56 33.01
C ARG A 45 -0.65 -3.51 32.01
N PHE A 46 -1.07 -3.56 30.75
CA PHE A 46 -0.69 -2.61 29.72
C PHE A 46 -1.78 -1.56 29.54
N GLN A 47 -1.36 -0.31 29.32
CA GLN A 47 -2.27 0.73 28.85
C GLN A 47 -2.77 0.36 27.45
N PRO A 48 -4.04 0.61 27.10
CA PRO A 48 -4.50 0.43 25.73
C PRO A 48 -3.65 1.22 24.75
N PRO A 49 -3.18 0.62 23.64
CA PRO A 49 -2.41 1.34 22.63
C PRO A 49 -3.28 2.36 21.91
N THR A 50 -2.67 3.44 21.43
CA THR A 50 -3.36 4.45 20.63
C THR A 50 -3.54 3.95 19.20
N ILE A 51 -4.78 3.77 18.76
CA ILE A 51 -5.10 3.39 17.38
C ILE A 51 -5.46 4.65 16.58
N PRO A 52 -4.76 4.96 15.48
CA PRO A 52 -5.07 6.13 14.65
C PRO A 52 -6.47 6.06 14.04
N ALA A 53 -7.21 7.17 14.08
CA ALA A 53 -8.58 7.24 13.55
C ALA A 53 -8.64 7.09 12.02
N ASP A 54 -7.58 7.48 11.32
CA ASP A 54 -7.47 7.38 9.85
C ASP A 54 -6.97 6.00 9.37
N ASN A 55 -6.67 5.10 10.31
CA ASN A 55 -6.27 3.72 10.07
C ASN A 55 -6.85 2.78 11.15
N PRO A 56 -8.18 2.59 11.18
CA PRO A 56 -8.83 1.73 12.17
C PRO A 56 -8.39 0.27 12.00
N LEU A 57 -8.23 -0.41 13.13
CA LEU A 57 -7.82 -1.81 13.16
C LEU A 57 -8.99 -2.71 12.75
N THR A 58 -8.78 -3.49 11.69
CA THR A 58 -9.81 -4.33 11.05
C THR A 58 -9.24 -5.70 10.73
N GLU A 59 -10.07 -6.74 10.71
CA GLU A 59 -9.60 -8.12 10.45
C GLU A 59 -8.95 -8.22 9.06
N GLU A 60 -9.59 -7.62 8.04
CA GLU A 60 -9.08 -7.57 6.68
C GLU A 60 -7.81 -6.73 6.59
N GLY A 61 -7.72 -5.64 7.36
CA GLY A 61 -6.50 -4.85 7.49
C GLY A 61 -5.35 -5.65 8.12
N VAL A 62 -5.64 -6.47 9.12
CA VAL A 62 -4.67 -7.34 9.79
C VAL A 62 -4.13 -8.40 8.84
N LEU A 63 -5.04 -9.10 8.17
CA LEU A 63 -4.69 -10.12 7.18
C LEU A 63 -3.91 -9.55 6.01
N LEU A 64 -4.30 -8.37 5.52
CA LEU A 64 -3.59 -7.71 4.45
C LEU A 64 -2.18 -7.28 4.87
N GLY A 65 -2.04 -6.60 6.02
CA GLY A 65 -0.74 -6.20 6.54
C GLY A 65 0.19 -7.41 6.71
N ARG A 66 -0.33 -8.53 7.23
CA ARG A 66 0.40 -9.81 7.31
C ARG A 66 0.85 -10.32 5.95
N ARG A 67 -0.02 -10.29 4.94
CA ARG A 67 0.34 -10.71 3.58
C ARG A 67 1.46 -9.84 2.99
N LEU A 68 1.36 -8.52 3.16
CA LEU A 68 2.34 -7.57 2.65
C LEU A 68 3.69 -7.69 3.37
N PHE A 69 3.68 -7.97 4.67
CA PHE A 69 4.89 -8.16 5.46
C PHE A 69 5.81 -9.27 4.90
N TYR A 70 5.22 -10.30 4.29
CA TYR A 70 5.93 -11.43 3.68
C TYR A 70 5.96 -11.37 2.14
N GLU A 71 5.47 -10.29 1.51
CA GLU A 71 5.45 -10.14 0.06
C GLU A 71 6.81 -9.66 -0.45
N LYS A 72 7.47 -10.50 -1.26
CA LYS A 72 8.76 -10.17 -1.86
C LYS A 72 8.63 -9.24 -3.05
N LYS A 73 7.49 -9.23 -3.74
CA LYS A 73 7.25 -8.34 -4.90
C LYS A 73 7.24 -6.85 -4.56
N LEU A 74 7.35 -6.52 -3.28
CA LEU A 74 7.56 -5.15 -2.81
C LEU A 74 9.03 -4.71 -2.90
N SER A 75 10.00 -5.63 -2.91
CA SER A 75 11.40 -5.29 -3.19
C SER A 75 11.63 -5.11 -4.69
N GLY A 76 12.57 -4.25 -5.10
CA GLY A 76 12.81 -4.02 -6.53
C GLY A 76 13.34 -5.19 -7.31
N ASP A 77 13.96 -6.16 -6.64
CA ASP A 77 14.51 -7.39 -7.23
C ASP A 77 13.65 -8.63 -6.94
N ASN A 78 12.52 -8.47 -6.23
CA ASN A 78 11.64 -9.53 -5.75
C ASN A 78 12.31 -10.59 -4.85
N THR A 79 13.45 -10.29 -4.21
CA THR A 79 14.21 -11.27 -3.41
C THR A 79 13.91 -11.23 -1.92
N ILE A 80 13.56 -10.05 -1.37
CA ILE A 80 13.38 -9.84 0.07
C ILE A 80 11.99 -9.26 0.40
N SER A 81 11.54 -9.49 1.63
CA SER A 81 10.31 -8.94 2.22
C SER A 81 10.63 -8.31 3.58
N CYS A 82 9.65 -7.68 4.24
CA CYS A 82 9.83 -7.21 5.62
C CYS A 82 10.25 -8.36 6.55
N GLY A 83 9.62 -9.53 6.39
CA GLY A 83 9.93 -10.74 7.15
C GLY A 83 11.31 -11.36 6.88
N SER A 84 12.01 -10.96 5.81
CA SER A 84 13.39 -11.39 5.57
C SER A 84 14.35 -10.83 6.63
N CYS A 85 14.14 -9.58 7.04
CA CYS A 85 14.94 -8.90 8.06
C CYS A 85 14.26 -8.90 9.43
N HIS A 86 12.93 -8.91 9.50
CA HIS A 86 12.20 -8.88 10.76
C HIS A 86 11.64 -10.27 11.09
N GLN A 87 12.51 -11.17 11.53
CA GLN A 87 12.18 -12.58 11.74
C GLN A 87 11.52 -12.79 13.11
N GLN A 88 10.29 -13.30 13.13
CA GLN A 88 9.51 -13.51 14.35
C GLN A 88 10.27 -14.32 15.43
N LYS A 89 11.00 -15.37 15.03
CA LYS A 89 11.80 -16.21 15.94
C LYS A 89 12.95 -15.47 16.64
N LEU A 90 13.33 -14.29 16.13
CA LEU A 90 14.40 -13.42 16.66
C LEU A 90 13.82 -12.11 17.18
N ALA A 91 12.61 -12.15 17.77
CA ALA A 91 11.88 -10.96 18.23
C ALA A 91 11.75 -9.90 17.13
N PHE A 92 11.46 -10.34 15.90
CA PHE A 92 11.35 -9.49 14.71
C PHE A 92 12.63 -8.69 14.39
N THR A 93 13.80 -9.26 14.69
CA THR A 93 15.10 -8.81 14.19
C THR A 93 15.67 -9.82 13.18
N ASP A 94 16.85 -9.54 12.63
CA ASP A 94 17.62 -10.45 11.78
C ASP A 94 18.78 -11.10 12.52
N GLY A 95 19.00 -10.74 13.79
CA GLY A 95 20.10 -11.25 14.62
C GLY A 95 21.50 -10.85 14.12
N LYS A 96 21.61 -9.84 13.26
CA LYS A 96 22.89 -9.39 12.68
C LYS A 96 23.30 -8.04 13.26
N ALA A 97 24.62 -7.79 13.32
CA ALA A 97 25.15 -6.47 13.65
C ALA A 97 24.79 -5.43 12.57
N LEU A 98 24.83 -5.84 11.30
CA LEU A 98 24.41 -5.07 10.14
C LEU A 98 23.50 -5.95 9.27
N SER A 99 22.37 -5.40 8.85
CA SER A 99 21.44 -6.13 7.98
C SER A 99 21.97 -6.26 6.56
N THR A 100 21.36 -7.17 5.81
CA THR A 100 21.64 -7.36 4.38
C THR A 100 20.42 -6.90 3.59
N GLY A 101 20.59 -5.88 2.75
CA GLY A 101 19.56 -5.39 1.83
C GLY A 101 19.51 -6.17 0.51
N ILE A 102 18.82 -5.61 -0.48
CA ILE A 102 18.81 -6.15 -1.84
C ILE A 102 20.24 -6.28 -2.41
N ASN A 103 20.42 -7.21 -3.36
CA ASN A 103 21.72 -7.49 -3.98
C ASN A 103 22.84 -7.91 -3.01
N GLY A 104 22.49 -8.35 -1.79
CA GLY A 104 23.47 -8.80 -0.80
C GLY A 104 24.28 -7.67 -0.14
N GLN A 105 23.88 -6.41 -0.34
CA GLN A 105 24.61 -5.26 0.21
C GLN A 105 24.38 -5.13 1.71
N SER A 106 25.46 -4.85 2.46
CA SER A 106 25.33 -4.56 3.89
C SER A 106 24.70 -3.18 4.10
N THR A 107 23.75 -3.10 5.02
CA THR A 107 23.21 -1.82 5.49
C THR A 107 24.16 -1.18 6.50
N ASN A 108 23.86 0.04 6.93
CA ASN A 108 24.60 0.77 7.95
C ASN A 108 24.18 0.44 9.40
N ARG A 109 23.12 -0.35 9.60
CA ARG A 109 22.54 -0.70 10.92
C ARG A 109 21.83 -2.04 10.87
N SER A 110 21.68 -2.70 12.02
CA SER A 110 20.81 -3.86 12.19
C SER A 110 19.33 -3.51 12.03
N SER A 111 18.52 -4.53 11.78
CA SER A 111 17.06 -4.43 11.80
C SER A 111 16.60 -4.25 13.24
N MET A 112 15.80 -3.22 13.49
CA MET A 112 15.22 -3.05 14.82
C MET A 112 14.18 -4.13 15.10
N SER A 113 14.00 -4.47 16.36
CA SER A 113 12.86 -5.27 16.78
C SER A 113 11.57 -4.53 16.45
N LEU A 114 10.57 -5.29 16.03
CA LEU A 114 9.21 -4.78 15.85
C LEU A 114 8.28 -5.22 16.99
N VAL A 115 8.79 -5.77 18.09
CA VAL A 115 7.93 -6.18 19.21
C VAL A 115 7.37 -4.95 19.93
N ASN A 116 6.08 -4.98 20.29
CA ASN A 116 5.39 -3.97 21.11
C ASN A 116 5.37 -2.56 20.53
N LEU A 117 5.43 -2.40 19.20
CA LEU A 117 5.43 -1.07 18.57
C LEU A 117 4.16 -0.27 18.83
N ALA A 118 3.06 -0.93 19.22
CA ALA A 118 1.79 -0.29 19.58
C ALA A 118 1.93 0.78 20.69
N TRP A 119 2.96 0.65 21.54
CA TRP A 119 3.21 1.55 22.67
C TRP A 119 4.36 2.54 22.43
N ASN A 120 4.96 2.53 21.24
CA ASN A 120 6.05 3.45 20.90
C ASN A 120 5.53 4.76 20.33
N LYS A 121 6.23 5.86 20.65
CA LYS A 121 5.94 7.21 20.11
C LYS A 121 6.75 7.54 18.87
N THR A 122 7.95 6.97 18.78
CA THR A 122 8.88 7.17 17.67
C THR A 122 9.36 5.82 17.17
N PHE A 123 9.66 5.77 15.87
CA PHE A 123 10.07 4.60 15.14
C PHE A 123 11.43 4.87 14.45
N ASN A 124 12.04 3.82 13.90
CA ASN A 124 13.44 3.74 13.41
C ASN A 124 14.53 4.14 14.43
N TRP A 125 15.77 3.87 14.04
CA TRP A 125 16.98 4.18 14.81
C TRP A 125 17.25 5.67 14.97
N ALA A 126 16.72 6.51 14.08
CA ALA A 126 16.89 7.97 14.13
C ALA A 126 15.77 8.65 14.93
N GLY A 127 14.68 7.94 15.25
CA GLY A 127 13.51 8.48 15.93
C GLY A 127 12.69 9.47 15.09
N GLU A 128 12.92 9.51 13.77
CA GLU A 128 12.30 10.52 12.88
C GLU A 128 10.90 10.11 12.39
N ALA A 129 10.59 8.81 12.41
CA ALA A 129 9.27 8.34 12.01
C ALA A 129 8.33 8.40 13.22
N ASN A 130 7.20 9.09 13.06
CA ASN A 130 6.19 9.26 14.10
C ASN A 130 4.92 8.41 13.86
N SER A 131 4.93 7.55 12.83
CA SER A 131 3.86 6.60 12.56
C SER A 131 4.43 5.31 11.95
N LEU A 132 3.68 4.21 12.04
CA LEU A 132 4.06 2.92 11.44
C LEU A 132 4.12 3.00 9.91
N GLU A 133 3.27 3.82 9.30
CA GLU A 133 3.24 4.09 7.86
C GLU A 133 4.48 4.89 7.43
N ALA A 134 4.88 5.90 8.21
CA ALA A 134 6.12 6.64 7.98
C ALA A 134 7.34 5.70 8.12
N GLN A 135 7.33 4.84 9.13
CA GLN A 135 8.37 3.83 9.35
C GLN A 135 8.48 2.84 8.18
N ALA A 136 7.35 2.37 7.64
CA ALA A 136 7.31 1.40 6.55
C ALA A 136 7.79 2.00 5.21
N ARG A 137 7.55 3.30 4.97
CA ARG A 137 8.01 3.99 3.74
C ARG A 137 9.53 4.05 3.61
N ILE A 138 10.24 4.33 4.70
CA ILE A 138 11.70 4.53 4.70
C ILE A 138 12.47 3.39 4.00
N PRO A 139 12.30 2.10 4.35
CA PRO A 139 13.01 1.02 3.66
C PRO A 139 12.54 0.80 2.22
N ILE A 140 11.23 0.97 1.94
CA ILE A 140 10.65 0.77 0.61
C ILE A 140 11.17 1.80 -0.40
N GLU A 141 11.35 3.04 0.04
CA GLU A 141 11.81 4.15 -0.78
C GLU A 141 13.35 4.22 -0.88
N ASN A 142 14.08 3.51 -0.02
CA ASN A 142 15.54 3.59 0.04
C ASN A 142 16.24 2.54 -0.88
N PRO A 143 17.09 3.01 -1.82
CA PRO A 143 17.76 2.17 -2.84
C PRO A 143 18.66 1.08 -2.29
N TRP A 144 19.20 1.30 -1.11
CA TRP A 144 20.13 0.37 -0.48
C TRP A 144 19.43 -0.63 0.44
N LYS A 145 18.15 -0.40 0.74
CA LYS A 145 17.35 -1.27 1.62
C LYS A 145 16.46 -2.18 0.80
N CYS A 146 15.44 -1.63 0.13
CA CYS A 146 14.42 -2.42 -0.58
C CYS A 146 13.97 -1.88 -1.95
N THR A 147 14.51 -0.75 -2.48
CA THR A 147 13.85 -0.01 -3.58
C THR A 147 13.30 -0.86 -4.70
N ARG A 148 11.99 -0.68 -4.91
CA ARG A 148 11.33 -0.74 -6.21
C ARG A 148 11.24 0.69 -6.73
N THR A 149 11.65 0.97 -7.97
CA THR A 149 11.49 2.31 -8.56
C THR A 149 10.00 2.58 -8.75
N TRP A 150 9.38 3.26 -7.80
CA TRP A 150 8.01 3.74 -7.95
C TRP A 150 8.07 4.95 -8.89
N THR A 151 7.85 4.72 -10.18
CA THR A 151 7.66 5.82 -11.12
C THR A 151 6.46 6.67 -10.64
N LYS A 152 6.50 7.99 -10.86
CA LYS A 152 5.40 8.93 -10.52
C LYS A 152 3.98 8.43 -10.88
N PRO A 153 3.73 7.62 -11.92
CA PRO A 153 2.39 7.07 -12.16
C PRO A 153 1.89 6.16 -11.04
N PHE A 154 2.73 5.57 -10.18
CA PHE A 154 2.23 4.74 -9.07
C PHE A 154 1.74 5.58 -7.89
N VAL A 155 2.36 6.74 -7.66
CA VAL A 155 1.94 7.72 -6.64
C VAL A 155 0.72 8.52 -7.12
N ASN A 156 0.53 8.64 -8.44
CA ASN A 156 -0.50 9.48 -9.07
C ASN A 156 -1.50 8.70 -9.94
N SER A 157 -1.48 7.36 -9.90
CA SER A 157 -2.45 6.54 -10.65
C SER A 157 -3.81 6.70 -9.97
N LYS A 158 -4.79 7.14 -10.75
CA LYS A 158 -6.23 7.11 -10.43
C LYS A 158 -6.79 5.69 -10.26
N THR A 159 -6.03 4.78 -9.66
CA THR A 159 -6.48 3.50 -9.12
C THR A 159 -6.52 3.65 -7.60
N PRO A 160 -7.65 4.10 -7.03
CA PRO A 160 -7.70 4.61 -5.66
C PRO A 160 -7.57 3.51 -4.60
N GLU A 161 -7.95 2.27 -4.93
CA GLU A 161 -8.08 1.23 -3.90
C GLU A 161 -6.77 0.55 -3.56
N ARG A 162 -5.95 0.11 -4.54
CA ARG A 162 -4.77 -0.70 -4.21
C ARG A 162 -3.68 0.10 -3.49
N THR A 163 -3.38 1.31 -3.93
CA THR A 163 -2.18 2.06 -3.51
C THR A 163 -2.29 2.72 -2.14
N GLN A 164 -3.44 3.29 -1.81
CA GLN A 164 -3.67 3.91 -0.50
C GLN A 164 -3.79 2.86 0.61
N ILE A 165 -4.34 1.69 0.28
CA ILE A 165 -4.38 0.54 1.18
C ILE A 165 -2.96 0.07 1.53
N PHE A 166 -2.02 0.03 0.56
CA PHE A 166 -0.64 -0.41 0.80
C PHE A 166 0.13 0.50 1.77
N LEU A 167 -0.08 1.82 1.71
CA LEU A 167 0.65 2.77 2.56
C LEU A 167 0.01 2.97 3.93
N LYS A 168 -1.31 2.76 4.07
CA LYS A 168 -2.01 2.91 5.34
C LYS A 168 -2.06 1.63 6.17
N LYS A 169 -2.03 0.43 5.59
CA LYS A 169 -2.24 -0.82 6.35
C LYS A 169 -1.02 -1.74 6.52
N PRO A 170 0.24 -1.27 6.64
CA PRO A 170 1.38 -2.15 6.48
C PRO A 170 1.69 -3.07 7.68
N LEU A 171 1.21 -2.80 8.90
CA LEU A 171 1.87 -3.38 10.10
C LEU A 171 0.95 -3.83 11.24
N ALA A 172 -0.20 -4.38 10.90
CA ALA A 172 -1.05 -5.05 11.89
C ALA A 172 -0.52 -6.37 12.52
N PRO A 173 0.43 -7.15 11.95
CA PRO A 173 0.93 -8.37 12.61
C PRO A 173 1.98 -8.08 13.71
N VAL A 174 2.10 -6.84 14.17
CA VAL A 174 3.22 -6.32 14.98
C VAL A 174 2.72 -5.74 16.32
N LEU A 175 1.43 -5.89 16.60
CA LEU A 175 0.81 -5.59 17.88
C LEU A 175 1.09 -6.70 18.90
#